data_AF-A0A2N7TFF5-F1
#
_entry.id   AF-A0A2N7TFF5-F1
#
_cell.length_a   1.000
_cell.length_b   1.000
_cell.length_c   1.000
_cell.angle_alpha   90.00
_cell.angle_beta   90.00
_cell.angle_gamma   90.00
#
_symmetry.space_group_name_H-M   'P 1'
#
loop_
_entity.id
_entity.type
_entity.pdbx_description
1 polymer ?
#
loop_
_entity_poly.entity_id
_entity_poly.type
_entity_poly.pdbx_seq_one_letter_code
_entity_poly.pdbx_strand_id
1 'polypeptide(L)'
;MGMGYADVKATGSMPTLTRRSGGAQTGRQAEAPPSVHRTLQTVGEPLSRSARAFFEPRFGHDFGKVRVHRDAAAAQSARDVNAHAYAVGQHLAFDHGKYAPDSHAGRRLLAHELTHVVQQRGGQPMIQRDDDKEKEPEAPKAKTDVSIVLTDSDQDLDEGRTYAKTVLRVTSVEDAAKKLKALGVPIGTLYVVSHSTSAGKIQFISSIGTISWVPIADLGKALKGAVTVDTVDFRGCKVGSAAGAMESFRQTVGAQSTKGSNCWTFVTRVTPLVFDGMEVTEPSQIPQGRQKAFDKALLKQINGLRSQDGKPVKDCLLGLSAGQKAGARTLPQIWQQYWANKGNLVASWASPEFNEDWQKGSICTKDMTTSSKPCAIVETKAPTGTSSQGDRQGALIIEQPGTWFTSVADETPESEEPA
;
A
#
# COMPACT_ATOMS: atom_id res chain seq x y z
N MET A 1 -31.22 24.80 63.17
CA MET A 1 -30.31 23.63 63.23
C MET A 1 -30.97 22.52 62.40
N GLY A 2 -30.42 21.87 61.36
CA GLY A 2 -29.04 21.67 60.92
C GLY A 2 -28.72 20.17 60.93
N MET A 3 -28.29 19.61 59.78
CA MET A 3 -27.72 18.27 59.48
C MET A 3 -28.72 17.15 59.11
N GLY A 4 -28.57 16.38 58.02
CA GLY A 4 -27.57 16.35 56.96
C GLY A 4 -27.61 14.99 56.23
N TYR A 5 -27.88 14.98 54.92
CA TYR A 5 -27.51 13.88 54.03
C TYR A 5 -26.34 14.37 53.17
N ALA A 6 -25.23 13.63 53.22
CA ALA A 6 -23.99 13.97 52.54
C ALA A 6 -24.12 13.70 51.03
N ASP A 7 -23.99 14.76 50.24
CA ASP A 7 -23.73 14.72 48.80
C ASP A 7 -22.37 14.07 48.54
N VAL A 8 -22.37 12.94 47.84
CA VAL A 8 -21.17 12.44 47.16
C VAL A 8 -21.01 13.28 45.89
N LYS A 9 -20.15 14.31 45.97
CA LYS A 9 -19.74 15.09 44.80
C LYS A 9 -18.98 14.18 43.82
N ALA A 10 -19.60 13.87 42.69
CA ALA A 10 -18.91 13.32 41.53
C ALA A 10 -18.11 14.45 40.85
N THR A 11 -16.86 14.65 41.25
CA THR A 11 -15.91 15.48 40.49
C THR A 11 -15.29 14.63 39.39
N GLY A 12 -16.02 14.45 38.29
CA GLY A 12 -15.49 13.97 37.01
C GLY A 12 -15.53 15.11 35.99
N SER A 13 -14.38 15.46 35.41
CA SER A 13 -14.33 16.42 34.30
C SER A 13 -15.20 15.90 33.14
N MET A 14 -16.13 16.72 32.64
CA MET A 14 -16.99 16.36 31.50
C MET A 14 -16.13 16.13 30.24
N PRO A 15 -16.34 15.02 29.49
CA PRO A 15 -15.61 14.78 28.25
C PRO A 15 -16.00 15.84 27.22
N THR A 16 -15.01 16.62 26.79
CA THR A 16 -15.20 17.67 25.80
C THR A 16 -14.97 17.11 24.39
N LEU A 17 -15.83 17.45 23.43
CA LEU A 17 -15.56 17.21 22.02
C LEU A 17 -14.69 18.33 21.47
N THR A 18 -13.42 18.04 21.20
CA THR A 18 -12.53 19.00 20.55
C THR A 18 -12.40 18.66 19.07
N ARG A 19 -12.93 19.53 18.22
CA ARG A 19 -12.60 19.57 16.78
C ARG A 19 -11.28 20.31 16.62
N ARG A 20 -10.23 19.64 16.16
CA ARG A 20 -8.93 20.28 15.94
C ARG A 20 -8.98 21.12 14.64
N SER A 21 -9.28 22.40 14.78
CA SER A 21 -9.18 23.41 13.71
C SER A 21 -7.85 24.17 13.88
N GLY A 22 -6.98 24.16 12.87
CA GLY A 22 -5.77 24.98 12.86
C GLY A 22 -6.07 26.38 12.34
N GLY A 23 -6.10 27.37 13.23
CA GLY A 23 -6.28 28.79 12.88
C GLY A 23 -6.99 29.55 13.99
N ALA A 24 -6.33 30.59 14.52
CA ALA A 24 -6.82 31.35 15.66
C ALA A 24 -8.11 32.11 15.35
N GLN A 25 -9.24 31.62 15.85
CA GLN A 25 -10.37 32.43 16.34
C GLN A 25 -11.11 31.69 17.46
N THR A 26 -11.45 32.44 18.49
CA THR A 26 -12.25 32.03 19.67
C THR A 26 -13.62 31.50 19.27
N GLY A 27 -13.97 30.25 19.63
CA GLY A 27 -15.30 29.71 19.32
C GLY A 27 -15.58 28.29 19.79
N ARG A 28 -16.09 28.19 21.03
CA ARG A 28 -17.00 27.18 21.62
C ARG A 28 -16.60 25.69 21.53
N GLN A 29 -16.10 25.18 22.66
CA GLN A 29 -16.03 23.74 22.95
C GLN A 29 -17.40 23.09 22.69
N ALA A 30 -17.45 22.08 21.82
CA ALA A 30 -18.66 21.30 21.63
C ALA A 30 -18.74 20.28 22.79
N GLU A 31 -19.90 20.19 23.42
CA GLU A 31 -20.14 19.22 24.47
C GLU A 31 -20.46 17.86 23.84
N ALA A 32 -19.95 16.77 24.43
CA ALA A 32 -20.25 15.42 23.96
C ALA A 32 -21.76 15.14 23.98
N PRO A 33 -22.33 14.39 23.02
CA PRO A 33 -23.72 13.98 23.05
C PRO A 33 -24.09 13.35 24.41
N PRO A 34 -25.31 13.58 24.93
CA PRO A 34 -25.76 12.96 26.17
C PRO A 34 -25.70 11.42 26.17
N SER A 35 -25.77 10.79 24.99
CA SER A 35 -25.62 9.34 24.82
C SER A 35 -24.22 8.84 25.18
N VAL A 36 -23.17 9.62 24.93
CA VAL A 36 -21.81 9.27 25.36
C VAL A 36 -21.72 9.28 26.88
N HIS A 37 -22.20 10.34 27.53
CA HIS A 37 -22.22 10.45 28.98
C HIS A 37 -22.98 9.29 29.63
N ARG A 38 -24.16 8.97 29.09
CA ARG A 38 -24.98 7.84 29.56
C ARG A 38 -24.25 6.51 29.43
N THR A 39 -23.57 6.28 28.31
CA THR A 39 -22.78 5.06 28.08
C THR A 39 -21.63 4.95 29.08
N LEU A 40 -20.89 6.04 29.31
CA LEU A 40 -19.75 6.08 30.23
C LEU A 40 -20.14 5.97 31.71
N GLN A 41 -21.39 6.30 32.07
CA GLN A 41 -21.93 6.11 33.43
C GLN A 41 -22.30 4.65 33.73
N THR A 42 -22.36 3.78 32.72
CA THR A 42 -22.54 2.34 32.95
C THR A 42 -21.21 1.67 33.30
N VAL A 43 -21.28 0.51 33.95
CA VAL A 43 -20.07 -0.19 34.47
C VAL A 43 -19.19 -0.73 33.33
N GLY A 44 -19.80 -1.11 32.19
CA GLY A 44 -19.14 -1.84 31.10
C GLY A 44 -18.62 -3.22 31.52
N GLU A 45 -18.18 -4.02 30.56
CA GLU A 45 -17.55 -5.32 30.79
C GLU A 45 -16.01 -5.15 30.85
N PRO A 46 -15.28 -5.86 31.73
CA PRO A 46 -13.82 -5.84 31.67
C PRO A 46 -13.33 -6.44 30.35
N LEU A 47 -12.24 -5.88 29.79
CA LEU A 47 -11.60 -6.47 28.63
C LEU A 47 -11.22 -7.94 28.94
N SER A 48 -11.63 -8.85 28.06
CA SER A 48 -11.51 -10.28 28.30
C SER A 48 -10.06 -10.70 28.56
N ARG A 49 -9.85 -11.77 29.33
CA ARG A 49 -8.50 -12.28 29.60
C ARG A 49 -7.74 -12.66 28.33
N SER A 50 -8.43 -13.25 27.34
CA SER A 50 -7.84 -13.60 26.04
C SER A 50 -7.41 -12.36 25.26
N ALA A 51 -8.26 -11.32 25.20
CA ALA A 51 -7.91 -10.07 24.55
C ALA A 51 -6.74 -9.37 25.25
N ARG A 52 -6.71 -9.35 26.60
CA ARG A 52 -5.59 -8.80 27.37
C ARG A 52 -4.28 -9.54 27.12
N ALA A 53 -4.29 -10.88 27.21
CA ALA A 53 -3.12 -11.70 26.91
C ALA A 53 -2.60 -11.49 25.47
N PHE A 54 -3.50 -11.18 24.54
CA PHE A 54 -3.13 -10.84 23.17
C PHE A 54 -2.56 -9.41 23.05
N PHE A 55 -3.21 -8.38 23.61
CA PHE A 55 -2.84 -6.99 23.34
C PHE A 55 -1.78 -6.42 24.30
N GLU A 56 -1.78 -6.78 25.58
CA GLU A 56 -0.88 -6.18 26.58
C GLU A 56 0.61 -6.34 26.22
N PRO A 57 1.11 -7.53 25.80
CA PRO A 57 2.51 -7.68 25.39
C PRO A 57 2.88 -6.88 24.14
N ARG A 58 1.90 -6.65 23.24
CA ARG A 58 2.11 -5.96 21.96
C ARG A 58 2.12 -4.45 22.13
N PHE A 59 1.40 -3.93 23.11
CA PHE A 59 1.36 -2.51 23.45
C PHE A 59 2.33 -2.13 24.57
N GLY A 60 2.86 -3.10 25.33
CA GLY A 60 3.63 -2.83 26.55
C GLY A 60 2.79 -2.09 27.60
N HIS A 61 1.47 -2.29 27.61
CA HIS A 61 0.52 -1.56 28.44
C HIS A 61 -0.46 -2.49 29.16
N ASP A 62 -0.78 -2.18 30.41
CA ASP A 62 -1.81 -2.89 31.20
C ASP A 62 -3.21 -2.38 30.85
N PHE A 63 -4.05 -3.25 30.30
CA PHE A 63 -5.44 -2.95 29.93
C PHE A 63 -6.45 -3.48 30.95
N GLY A 64 -6.02 -3.93 32.14
CA GLY A 64 -6.89 -4.47 33.18
C GLY A 64 -7.99 -3.52 33.67
N LYS A 65 -7.77 -2.20 33.52
CA LYS A 65 -8.75 -1.17 33.87
C LYS A 65 -9.70 -0.80 32.73
N VAL A 66 -9.49 -1.33 31.52
CA VAL A 66 -10.33 -1.04 30.37
C VAL A 66 -11.73 -1.66 30.55
N ARG A 67 -12.76 -0.90 30.17
CA ARG A 67 -14.17 -1.27 30.17
C ARG A 67 -14.73 -1.20 28.75
N VAL A 68 -15.43 -2.26 28.34
CA VAL A 68 -16.03 -2.41 27.02
C VAL A 68 -17.55 -2.30 27.14
N HIS A 69 -18.13 -1.41 26.33
CA HIS A 69 -19.57 -1.20 26.21
C HIS A 69 -20.01 -1.67 24.83
N ARG A 70 -20.94 -2.62 24.77
CA ARG A 70 -21.38 -3.26 23.51
C ARG A 70 -22.89 -3.54 23.47
N ASP A 71 -23.63 -2.92 24.39
CA ASP A 71 -25.08 -3.02 24.45
C ASP A 71 -25.75 -2.07 23.45
N ALA A 72 -27.08 -2.09 23.39
CA ALA A 72 -27.83 -1.25 22.46
C ALA A 72 -27.59 0.25 22.69
N ALA A 73 -27.36 0.66 23.94
CA ALA A 73 -27.09 2.06 24.30
C ALA A 73 -25.70 2.50 23.82
N ALA A 74 -24.69 1.65 24.00
CA ALA A 74 -23.34 1.87 23.48
C ALA A 74 -23.32 1.92 21.95
N ALA A 75 -24.09 1.05 21.30
CA ALA A 75 -24.20 1.04 19.86
C ALA A 75 -24.87 2.30 19.32
N GLN A 76 -25.95 2.77 19.98
CA GLN A 76 -26.55 4.04 19.63
C GLN A 76 -25.60 5.21 19.88
N SER A 77 -24.89 5.21 21.01
CA SER A 77 -23.89 6.23 21.33
C SER A 77 -22.77 6.29 20.28
N ALA A 78 -22.28 5.14 19.82
CA ALA A 78 -21.28 5.05 18.75
C ALA A 78 -21.80 5.68 17.45
N ARG A 79 -23.07 5.42 17.08
CA ARG A 79 -23.71 6.06 15.92
C ARG A 79 -23.96 7.56 16.08
N ASP A 80 -24.31 8.02 17.28
CA ASP A 80 -24.51 9.45 17.58
C ASP A 80 -23.20 10.25 17.44
N VAL A 81 -22.06 9.58 17.60
CA VAL A 81 -20.73 10.10 17.31
C VAL A 81 -20.18 9.64 15.95
N ASN A 82 -21.04 9.05 15.11
CA ASN A 82 -20.79 8.57 13.76
C ASN A 82 -19.57 7.61 13.62
N ALA A 83 -19.30 6.81 14.64
CA ALA A 83 -18.19 5.87 14.67
C ALA A 83 -18.64 4.40 14.79
N HIS A 84 -17.79 3.47 14.34
CA HIS A 84 -17.99 2.02 14.58
C HIS A 84 -17.61 1.61 16.01
N ALA A 85 -16.67 2.33 16.60
CA ALA A 85 -16.30 2.26 18.00
C ALA A 85 -15.65 3.59 18.41
N TYR A 86 -15.53 3.87 19.70
CA TYR A 86 -14.75 4.99 20.19
C TYR A 86 -14.16 4.70 21.58
N ALA A 87 -13.10 5.42 21.93
CA ALA A 87 -12.44 5.35 23.23
C ALA A 87 -12.48 6.68 24.01
N VAL A 88 -12.83 6.62 25.30
CA VAL A 88 -12.77 7.74 26.25
C VAL A 88 -12.19 7.28 27.59
N GLY A 89 -11.03 7.78 27.95
CA GLY A 89 -10.26 7.35 29.11
C GLY A 89 -9.98 5.86 29.06
N GLN A 90 -10.62 5.09 29.94
CA GLN A 90 -10.51 3.64 30.02
C GLN A 90 -11.75 2.92 29.48
N HIS A 91 -12.65 3.62 28.79
CA HIS A 91 -13.88 3.06 28.26
C HIS A 91 -13.83 2.96 26.74
N LEU A 92 -14.25 1.83 26.21
CA LEU A 92 -14.44 1.56 24.79
C LEU A 92 -15.92 1.32 24.54
N ALA A 93 -16.53 1.96 23.55
CA ALA A 93 -17.91 1.68 23.14
C ALA A 93 -17.93 1.20 21.68
N PHE A 94 -18.74 0.18 21.40
CA PHE A 94 -18.81 -0.46 20.08
C PHE A 94 -20.23 -0.43 19.52
N ASP A 95 -20.33 -0.24 18.20
CA ASP A 95 -21.57 -0.48 17.46
C ASP A 95 -21.91 -1.98 17.38
N HIS A 96 -23.16 -2.29 17.04
CA HIS A 96 -23.68 -3.65 17.02
C HIS A 96 -22.83 -4.58 16.13
N GLY A 97 -22.41 -5.71 16.70
CA GLY A 97 -21.58 -6.70 16.01
C GLY A 97 -20.13 -6.27 15.73
N LYS A 98 -19.67 -5.12 16.23
CA LYS A 98 -18.30 -4.64 16.01
C LYS A 98 -17.30 -5.14 17.05
N TYR A 99 -17.75 -5.47 18.25
CA TYR A 99 -16.91 -6.13 19.25
C TYR A 99 -16.77 -7.63 18.93
N ALA A 100 -15.71 -7.99 18.23
CA ALA A 100 -15.43 -9.36 17.80
C ALA A 100 -13.94 -9.71 18.03
N PRO A 101 -13.50 -9.86 19.30
CA PRO A 101 -12.08 -10.01 19.67
C PRO A 101 -11.40 -11.27 19.12
N ASP A 102 -12.19 -12.27 18.68
CA ASP A 102 -11.67 -13.50 18.09
C ASP A 102 -11.56 -13.44 16.56
N SER A 103 -12.15 -12.43 15.93
CA SER A 103 -12.05 -12.19 14.48
C SER A 103 -10.85 -11.30 14.14
N HIS A 104 -10.28 -11.48 12.94
CA HIS A 104 -9.19 -10.60 12.48
C HIS A 104 -9.63 -9.13 12.37
N ALA A 105 -10.81 -8.87 11.81
CA ALA A 105 -11.36 -7.52 11.67
C ALA A 105 -11.64 -6.86 13.03
N GLY A 106 -12.25 -7.59 13.97
CA GLY A 106 -12.54 -7.10 15.31
C GLY A 106 -11.28 -6.91 16.16
N ARG A 107 -10.24 -7.74 16.01
CA ARG A 107 -8.93 -7.50 16.63
C ARG A 107 -8.28 -6.21 16.14
N ARG A 108 -8.38 -5.91 14.84
CA ARG A 108 -7.85 -4.67 14.27
C ARG A 108 -8.59 -3.44 14.82
N LEU A 109 -9.92 -3.49 14.88
CA LEU A 109 -10.73 -2.42 15.45
C LEU A 109 -10.41 -2.23 16.94
N LEU A 110 -10.34 -3.32 17.71
CA LEU A 110 -9.97 -3.26 19.13
C LEU A 110 -8.55 -2.71 19.34
N ALA A 111 -7.58 -3.05 18.50
CA ALA A 111 -6.24 -2.47 18.55
C ALA A 111 -6.22 -0.96 18.28
N HIS A 112 -7.04 -0.50 17.32
CA HIS A 112 -7.22 0.93 17.04
C HIS A 112 -7.71 1.66 18.30
N GLU A 113 -8.78 1.18 18.93
CA GLU A 113 -9.34 1.82 20.14
C GLU A 113 -8.39 1.77 21.33
N LEU A 114 -7.67 0.65 21.53
CA LEU A 114 -6.68 0.54 22.61
C LEU A 114 -5.49 1.50 22.43
N THR A 115 -5.18 1.89 21.19
CA THR A 115 -4.16 2.92 20.94
C THR A 115 -4.57 4.26 21.55
N HIS A 116 -5.85 4.63 21.45
CA HIS A 116 -6.38 5.86 22.05
C HIS A 116 -6.33 5.81 23.58
N VAL A 117 -6.59 4.65 24.19
CA VAL A 117 -6.44 4.46 25.65
C VAL A 117 -5.01 4.72 26.10
N VAL A 118 -4.01 4.24 25.35
CA VAL A 118 -2.59 4.47 25.65
C VAL A 118 -2.22 5.95 25.48
N GLN A 119 -2.71 6.60 24.42
CA GLN A 119 -2.41 8.01 24.11
C GLN A 119 -3.04 8.99 25.11
N GLN A 120 -4.22 8.69 25.65
CA GLN A 120 -4.95 9.58 26.56
C GLN A 120 -4.34 9.67 27.97
N ARG A 121 -3.37 8.82 28.32
CA ARG A 121 -2.73 8.80 29.66
C ARG A 121 -1.86 10.03 29.98
N GLY A 122 -1.72 10.97 29.05
CA GLY A 122 -0.98 12.23 29.20
C GLY A 122 -1.80 13.52 29.15
N GLY A 123 -3.14 13.45 29.10
CA GLY A 123 -4.01 14.63 28.96
C GLY A 123 -5.46 14.43 29.43
N GLN A 124 -6.27 15.50 29.38
CA GLN A 124 -7.70 15.46 29.74
C GLN A 124 -8.45 14.43 28.87
N PRO A 125 -9.47 13.71 29.39
CA PRO A 125 -10.24 12.74 28.62
C PRO A 125 -11.00 13.44 27.48
N MET A 126 -10.58 13.14 26.26
CA MET A 126 -11.12 13.71 25.02
C MET A 126 -11.73 12.60 24.17
N ILE A 127 -12.90 12.84 23.60
CA ILE A 127 -13.52 11.90 22.67
C ILE A 127 -12.83 12.03 21.31
N GLN A 128 -12.17 10.96 20.86
CA GLN A 128 -11.66 10.84 19.49
C GLN A 128 -12.62 9.96 18.69
N ARG A 129 -13.13 10.52 17.60
CA ARG A 129 -14.07 9.88 16.67
C ARG A 129 -13.33 9.58 15.37
N ASP A 130 -13.66 8.47 14.73
CA ASP A 130 -13.35 8.27 13.30
C ASP A 130 -14.52 8.82 12.48
N ASP A 131 -14.30 9.93 11.77
CA ASP A 131 -15.29 10.55 10.88
C ASP A 131 -14.62 11.22 9.67
N ASP A 132 -14.89 10.70 8.46
CA ASP A 132 -14.52 11.30 7.17
C ASP A 132 -15.78 11.73 6.39
N LYS A 133 -16.01 13.05 6.22
CA LYS A 133 -16.57 13.74 5.02
C LYS A 133 -16.39 15.29 5.06
N GLU A 134 -15.49 15.80 4.19
CA GLU A 134 -15.32 17.09 3.44
C GLU A 134 -15.97 18.44 3.90
N LYS A 135 -15.42 19.68 3.74
CA LYS A 135 -14.33 20.29 2.91
C LYS A 135 -14.07 21.78 3.32
N GLU A 136 -12.81 22.23 3.45
CA GLU A 136 -12.22 23.54 3.00
C GLU A 136 -10.69 23.55 3.27
N PRO A 137 -9.87 24.38 2.58
CA PRO A 137 -8.62 23.92 1.95
C PRO A 137 -7.45 23.76 2.94
N GLU A 138 -6.98 22.52 3.10
CA GLU A 138 -5.69 22.23 3.73
C GLU A 138 -4.55 22.64 2.80
N ALA A 139 -3.48 23.19 3.40
CA ALA A 139 -2.18 23.24 2.75
C ALA A 139 -1.85 21.85 2.16
N PRO A 140 -1.31 21.77 0.93
CA PRO A 140 -1.24 20.51 0.21
C PRO A 140 -0.52 19.45 1.05
N LYS A 141 -1.24 18.39 1.43
CA LYS A 141 -0.67 17.24 2.12
C LYS A 141 0.55 16.75 1.33
N ALA A 142 1.66 16.47 2.03
CA ALA A 142 2.86 15.98 1.37
C ALA A 142 2.53 14.70 0.58
N LYS A 143 3.00 14.64 -0.67
CA LYS A 143 2.74 13.49 -1.53
C LYS A 143 3.47 12.26 -1.01
N THR A 144 2.84 11.10 -1.10
CA THR A 144 3.49 9.81 -0.79
C THR A 144 3.54 8.95 -2.03
N ASP A 145 4.63 8.21 -2.21
CA ASP A 145 4.65 7.11 -3.17
C ASP A 145 3.93 5.90 -2.57
N VAL A 146 3.23 5.15 -3.42
CA VAL A 146 2.42 3.99 -3.03
C VAL A 146 2.62 2.87 -4.04
N SER A 147 2.84 1.66 -3.55
CA SER A 147 2.79 0.44 -4.37
C SER A 147 1.51 -0.31 -4.09
N ILE A 148 0.69 -0.55 -5.11
CA ILE A 148 -0.37 -1.55 -5.05
C ILE A 148 0.13 -2.85 -5.65
N VAL A 149 -0.07 -3.96 -4.94
CA VAL A 149 0.35 -5.31 -5.35
C VAL A 149 -0.90 -6.13 -5.56
N LEU A 150 -1.16 -6.52 -6.81
CA LEU A 150 -2.41 -7.13 -7.25
C LEU A 150 -2.43 -8.66 -7.10
N THR A 151 -1.35 -9.23 -6.56
CA THR A 151 -1.18 -10.65 -6.33
C THR A 151 -1.04 -10.95 -4.83
N ASP A 152 -1.33 -12.19 -4.43
CA ASP A 152 -1.07 -12.67 -3.07
C ASP A 152 0.35 -13.24 -2.89
N SER A 153 1.27 -12.97 -3.82
CA SER A 153 2.66 -13.41 -3.77
C SER A 153 3.46 -12.56 -2.78
N ASP A 154 4.24 -13.19 -1.90
CA ASP A 154 5.16 -12.46 -1.02
C ASP A 154 6.33 -11.87 -1.81
N GLN A 155 6.72 -12.52 -2.91
CA GLN A 155 7.76 -12.00 -3.79
C GLN A 155 7.36 -10.68 -4.45
N ASP A 156 6.11 -10.55 -4.88
CA ASP A 156 5.59 -9.31 -5.49
C ASP A 156 5.37 -8.22 -4.43
N LEU A 157 5.08 -8.62 -3.18
CA LEU A 157 5.08 -7.68 -2.05
C LEU A 157 6.48 -7.13 -1.79
N ASP A 158 7.50 -7.97 -1.77
CA ASP A 158 8.88 -7.56 -1.55
C ASP A 158 9.40 -6.68 -2.70
N GLU A 159 8.97 -6.96 -3.93
CA GLU A 159 9.18 -6.07 -5.08
C GLU A 159 8.51 -4.71 -4.84
N GLY A 160 7.22 -4.70 -4.48
CA GLY A 160 6.47 -3.47 -4.20
C GLY A 160 7.10 -2.60 -3.10
N ARG A 161 7.64 -3.22 -2.05
CA ARG A 161 8.36 -2.54 -0.96
C ARG A 161 9.66 -1.88 -1.41
N THR A 162 10.26 -2.39 -2.48
CA THR A 162 11.46 -1.78 -3.07
C THR A 162 11.14 -0.47 -3.80
N TYR A 163 9.89 -0.28 -4.24
CA TYR A 163 9.46 0.95 -4.94
C TYR A 163 8.85 1.99 -4.01
N ALA A 164 8.08 1.58 -3.01
CA ALA A 164 7.43 2.50 -2.08
C ALA A 164 7.36 1.95 -0.67
N LYS A 165 7.44 2.85 0.31
CA LYS A 165 7.26 2.50 1.73
C LYS A 165 5.81 2.09 2.04
N THR A 166 4.85 2.73 1.39
CA THR A 166 3.43 2.41 1.53
C THR A 166 3.09 1.33 0.50
N VAL A 167 2.88 0.11 0.95
CA VAL A 167 2.52 -1.02 0.10
C VAL A 167 1.14 -1.55 0.47
N LEU A 168 0.25 -1.66 -0.51
CA LEU A 168 -1.11 -2.14 -0.34
C LEU A 168 -1.29 -3.40 -1.19
N ARG A 169 -1.49 -4.55 -0.55
CA ARG A 169 -2.02 -5.72 -1.26
C ARG A 169 -3.47 -5.47 -1.62
N VAL A 170 -3.86 -5.68 -2.87
CA VAL A 170 -5.22 -5.45 -3.38
C VAL A 170 -5.71 -6.68 -4.13
N THR A 171 -6.95 -7.10 -3.91
CA THR A 171 -7.48 -8.35 -4.50
C THR A 171 -8.51 -8.14 -5.59
N SER A 172 -8.93 -6.89 -5.81
CA SER A 172 -9.91 -6.48 -6.81
C SER A 172 -9.76 -4.99 -7.13
N VAL A 173 -10.43 -4.53 -8.18
CA VAL A 173 -10.50 -3.11 -8.53
C VAL A 173 -11.16 -2.30 -7.41
N GLU A 174 -12.23 -2.83 -6.83
CA GLU A 174 -12.99 -2.19 -5.76
C GLU A 174 -12.15 -2.07 -4.48
N ASP A 175 -11.41 -3.13 -4.13
CA ASP A 175 -10.49 -3.11 -2.99
C ASP A 175 -9.34 -2.12 -3.21
N ALA A 176 -8.79 -2.05 -4.42
CA ALA A 176 -7.77 -1.07 -4.77
C ALA A 176 -8.28 0.36 -4.60
N ALA A 177 -9.44 0.69 -5.16
CA ALA A 177 -10.05 2.01 -5.03
C ALA A 177 -10.36 2.36 -3.58
N LYS A 178 -10.92 1.41 -2.81
CA LYS A 178 -11.22 1.59 -1.39
C LYS A 178 -9.96 1.89 -0.58
N LYS A 179 -8.91 1.08 -0.72
CA LYS A 179 -7.66 1.21 0.05
C LYS A 179 -6.89 2.47 -0.31
N LEU A 180 -6.79 2.78 -1.61
CA LEU A 180 -6.13 3.99 -2.09
C LEU A 180 -6.86 5.25 -1.63
N LYS A 181 -8.19 5.28 -1.71
CA LYS A 181 -8.99 6.39 -1.18
C LYS A 181 -8.81 6.57 0.33
N ALA A 182 -8.75 5.47 1.08
CA ALA A 182 -8.57 5.48 2.53
C ALA A 182 -7.20 6.03 2.98
N LEU A 183 -6.22 6.19 2.06
CA LEU A 183 -4.96 6.86 2.40
C LEU A 183 -5.17 8.35 2.70
N GLY A 184 -6.17 8.99 2.07
CA GLY A 184 -6.51 10.38 2.33
C GLY A 184 -5.39 11.40 2.05
N VAL A 185 -4.36 11.00 1.30
CA VAL A 185 -3.19 11.81 0.94
C VAL A 185 -2.97 11.78 -0.57
N PRO A 186 -2.44 12.87 -1.18
CA PRO A 186 -2.06 12.85 -2.58
C PRO A 186 -0.91 11.88 -2.81
N ILE A 187 -0.95 11.20 -3.95
CA ILE A 187 0.03 10.20 -4.33
C ILE A 187 1.00 10.84 -5.32
N GLY A 188 2.30 10.72 -5.06
CA GLY A 188 3.34 11.11 -6.01
C GLY A 188 3.36 10.09 -7.14
N THR A 189 3.99 8.95 -6.88
CA THR A 189 4.01 7.80 -7.78
C THR A 189 3.12 6.67 -7.26
N LEU A 190 2.19 6.21 -8.10
CA LEU A 190 1.46 4.97 -7.91
C LEU A 190 2.15 3.85 -8.69
N TYR A 191 2.87 2.98 -7.99
CA TYR A 191 3.41 1.75 -8.57
C TYR A 191 2.32 0.69 -8.60
N VAL A 192 2.07 0.10 -9.77
CA VAL A 192 1.10 -0.98 -9.94
C VAL A 192 1.88 -2.25 -10.23
N VAL A 193 2.07 -3.10 -9.22
CA VAL A 193 2.82 -4.36 -9.30
C VAL A 193 1.85 -5.50 -9.62
N SER A 194 1.93 -6.03 -10.83
CA SER A 194 1.00 -7.02 -11.37
C SER A 194 1.58 -7.73 -12.59
N HIS A 195 1.02 -8.86 -13.00
CA HIS A 195 1.18 -9.30 -14.39
C HIS A 195 0.23 -8.53 -15.31
N SER A 196 0.64 -8.38 -16.56
CA SER A 196 -0.18 -7.73 -17.58
C SER A 196 0.02 -8.37 -18.95
N THR A 197 -0.92 -8.11 -19.86
CA THR A 197 -0.86 -8.57 -21.24
C THR A 197 -0.61 -7.40 -22.19
N SER A 198 -0.23 -7.70 -23.43
CA SER A 198 -0.11 -6.70 -24.49
C SER A 198 -1.44 -6.05 -24.88
N ALA A 199 -2.57 -6.59 -24.43
CA ALA A 199 -3.90 -6.01 -24.63
C ALA A 199 -4.30 -5.04 -23.50
N GLY A 200 -3.40 -4.74 -22.55
CA GLY A 200 -3.68 -3.79 -21.46
C GLY A 200 -4.61 -4.35 -20.39
N LYS A 201 -4.60 -5.67 -20.20
CA LYS A 201 -5.22 -6.31 -19.03
C LYS A 201 -4.18 -6.51 -17.93
N ILE A 202 -4.59 -6.29 -16.68
CA ILE A 202 -3.79 -6.54 -15.47
C ILE A 202 -4.41 -7.72 -14.71
N GLN A 203 -3.56 -8.50 -14.04
CA GLN A 203 -3.96 -9.69 -13.30
C GLN A 203 -4.20 -9.37 -11.83
N PHE A 204 -5.36 -9.77 -11.31
CA PHE A 204 -5.60 -9.91 -9.89
C PHE A 204 -5.51 -11.38 -9.49
N ILE A 205 -4.84 -11.66 -8.39
CA ILE A 205 -4.81 -12.99 -7.78
C ILE A 205 -5.36 -12.88 -6.36
N SER A 206 -6.47 -13.55 -6.09
CA SER A 206 -7.06 -13.59 -4.75
C SER A 206 -6.23 -14.47 -3.82
N SER A 207 -6.44 -14.36 -2.51
CA SER A 207 -5.74 -15.19 -1.51
C SER A 207 -6.09 -16.69 -1.59
N ILE A 208 -7.09 -17.06 -2.37
CA ILE A 208 -7.46 -18.45 -2.66
C ILE A 208 -7.00 -18.88 -4.07
N GLY A 209 -6.14 -18.09 -4.73
CA GLY A 209 -5.54 -18.40 -6.02
C GLY A 209 -6.42 -18.11 -7.23
N THR A 210 -7.57 -17.44 -7.06
CA THR A 210 -8.42 -17.07 -8.19
C THR A 210 -7.76 -15.99 -9.03
N ILE A 211 -7.53 -16.28 -10.31
CA ILE A 211 -6.97 -15.34 -11.27
C ILE A 211 -8.11 -14.57 -11.97
N SER A 212 -7.99 -13.26 -12.05
CA SER A 212 -8.89 -12.40 -12.81
C SER A 212 -8.09 -11.42 -13.68
N TRP A 213 -8.37 -11.39 -14.99
CA TRP A 213 -7.74 -10.46 -15.91
C TRP A 213 -8.67 -9.29 -16.20
N VAL A 214 -8.32 -8.12 -15.70
CA VAL A 214 -9.17 -6.93 -15.76
C VAL A 214 -8.55 -5.90 -16.69
N PRO A 215 -9.32 -5.26 -17.59
CA PRO A 215 -8.82 -4.11 -18.35
C PRO A 215 -8.30 -3.02 -17.42
N ILE A 216 -7.12 -2.49 -17.72
CA ILE A 216 -6.53 -1.39 -16.94
C ILE A 216 -7.47 -0.19 -16.84
N ALA A 217 -8.29 0.04 -17.87
CA ALA A 217 -9.29 1.10 -17.92
C ALA A 217 -10.33 1.01 -16.79
N ASP A 218 -10.68 -0.19 -16.34
CA ASP A 218 -11.67 -0.37 -15.27
C ASP A 218 -11.08 0.00 -13.90
N LEU A 219 -9.80 -0.32 -13.66
CA LEU A 219 -9.06 0.22 -12.53
C LEU A 219 -9.01 1.76 -12.61
N GLY A 220 -8.74 2.32 -13.80
CA GLY A 220 -8.71 3.76 -14.01
C GLY A 220 -10.04 4.43 -13.64
N LYS A 221 -11.17 3.87 -14.10
CA LYS A 221 -12.52 4.36 -13.78
C LYS A 221 -12.79 4.34 -12.28
N ALA A 222 -12.40 3.26 -11.59
CA ALA A 222 -12.60 3.14 -10.15
C ALA A 222 -11.75 4.13 -9.34
N LEU A 223 -10.57 4.51 -9.86
CA LEU A 223 -9.68 5.49 -9.24
C LEU A 223 -9.99 6.94 -9.61
N LYS A 224 -10.78 7.17 -10.66
CA LYS A 224 -11.14 8.51 -11.14
C LYS A 224 -11.74 9.36 -10.02
N GLY A 225 -11.04 10.43 -9.65
CA GLY A 225 -11.46 11.34 -8.58
C GLY A 225 -11.41 10.75 -7.16
N ALA A 226 -11.05 9.48 -7.00
CA ALA A 226 -10.84 8.84 -5.70
C ALA A 226 -9.45 9.13 -5.14
N VAL A 227 -8.47 9.36 -6.02
CA VAL A 227 -7.10 9.71 -5.70
C VAL A 227 -6.57 10.78 -6.64
N THR A 228 -5.62 11.59 -6.15
CA THR A 228 -4.77 12.44 -6.98
C THR A 228 -3.41 11.77 -7.10
N VAL A 229 -2.98 11.48 -8.33
CA VAL A 229 -1.73 10.78 -8.62
C VAL A 229 -0.93 11.62 -9.62
N ASP A 230 0.36 11.85 -9.39
CA ASP A 230 1.20 12.56 -10.38
C ASP A 230 1.72 11.61 -11.45
N THR A 231 2.23 10.44 -11.04
CA THR A 231 2.87 9.46 -11.93
C THR A 231 2.29 8.08 -11.67
N VAL A 232 2.01 7.34 -12.74
CA VAL A 232 1.66 5.92 -12.65
C VAL A 232 2.80 5.10 -13.23
N ASP A 233 3.30 4.12 -12.49
CA ASP A 233 4.39 3.27 -12.93
C ASP A 233 3.96 1.80 -12.85
N PHE A 234 3.64 1.22 -13.99
CA PHE A 234 3.27 -0.17 -14.07
C PHE A 234 4.51 -1.06 -14.02
N ARG A 235 4.56 -1.85 -12.96
CA ARG A 235 5.61 -2.83 -12.68
C ARG A 235 5.04 -4.19 -12.96
N GLY A 236 5.60 -4.86 -13.97
CA GLY A 236 4.96 -6.03 -14.54
C GLY A 236 5.15 -6.20 -16.03
N CYS A 237 4.59 -7.29 -16.54
CA CYS A 237 4.85 -7.77 -17.89
C CYS A 237 4.07 -7.00 -18.97
N LYS A 238 4.75 -6.49 -20.00
CA LYS A 238 4.20 -6.09 -21.32
C LYS A 238 3.07 -5.05 -21.39
N VAL A 239 2.66 -4.41 -20.30
CA VAL A 239 1.61 -3.35 -20.40
C VAL A 239 2.03 -2.19 -21.30
N GLY A 240 3.34 -1.94 -21.44
CA GLY A 240 3.89 -0.96 -22.38
C GLY A 240 3.55 -1.24 -23.84
N SER A 241 3.24 -2.50 -24.20
CA SER A 241 2.72 -2.82 -25.54
C SER A 241 1.30 -2.28 -25.76
N ALA A 242 0.57 -1.94 -24.69
CA ALA A 242 -0.76 -1.34 -24.71
C ALA A 242 -0.70 0.18 -24.42
N ALA A 243 0.18 0.92 -25.10
CA ALA A 243 0.42 2.34 -24.84
C ALA A 243 -0.86 3.21 -24.84
N GLY A 244 -1.82 2.92 -25.73
CA GLY A 244 -3.12 3.61 -25.74
C GLY A 244 -3.97 3.35 -24.49
N ALA A 245 -3.93 2.13 -23.93
CA ALA A 245 -4.63 1.79 -22.69
C ALA A 245 -3.96 2.46 -21.48
N MET A 246 -2.63 2.52 -21.45
CA MET A 246 -1.88 3.27 -20.44
C MET A 246 -2.21 4.76 -20.50
N GLU A 247 -2.24 5.35 -21.69
CA GLU A 247 -2.58 6.76 -21.88
C GLU A 247 -4.03 7.05 -21.46
N SER A 248 -4.98 6.19 -21.83
CA SER A 248 -6.36 6.29 -21.37
C SER A 248 -6.47 6.21 -19.83
N PHE A 249 -5.72 5.31 -19.20
CA PHE A 249 -5.63 5.23 -17.74
C PHE A 249 -5.09 6.52 -17.14
N ARG A 250 -3.96 7.01 -17.64
CA ARG A 250 -3.31 8.26 -17.19
C ARG A 250 -4.29 9.43 -17.22
N GLN A 251 -5.00 9.62 -18.34
CA GLN A 251 -6.01 10.66 -18.48
C GLN A 251 -7.15 10.49 -17.49
N THR A 252 -7.62 9.26 -17.30
CA THR A 252 -8.75 8.94 -16.42
C THR A 252 -8.45 9.26 -14.96
N VAL A 253 -7.24 8.96 -14.49
CA VAL A 253 -6.80 9.24 -13.10
C VAL A 253 -6.18 10.63 -12.93
N GLY A 254 -6.03 11.40 -14.02
CA GLY A 254 -5.46 12.74 -13.99
C GLY A 254 -3.95 12.80 -13.76
N ALA A 255 -3.22 11.71 -14.04
CA ALA A 255 -1.77 11.66 -13.86
C ALA A 255 -1.03 12.48 -14.93
N GLN A 256 0.12 13.06 -14.55
CA GLN A 256 1.01 13.78 -15.47
C GLN A 256 1.82 12.83 -16.35
N SER A 257 2.11 11.64 -15.87
CA SER A 257 2.83 10.63 -16.65
C SER A 257 2.39 9.22 -16.31
N THR A 258 2.60 8.31 -17.26
CA THR A 258 2.48 6.87 -17.06
C THR A 258 3.63 6.15 -17.71
N LYS A 259 4.10 5.07 -17.08
CA LYS A 259 5.24 4.28 -17.53
C LYS A 259 4.97 2.79 -17.39
N GLY A 260 5.53 1.97 -18.28
CA GLY A 260 5.50 0.51 -18.24
C GLY A 260 6.55 -0.10 -19.16
N SER A 261 6.71 -1.42 -19.15
CA SER A 261 7.62 -2.14 -20.06
C SER A 261 6.88 -2.82 -21.20
N ASN A 262 7.49 -2.89 -22.39
CA ASN A 262 7.00 -3.69 -23.51
C ASN A 262 7.47 -5.16 -23.48
N CYS A 263 8.20 -5.58 -22.44
CA CYS A 263 8.71 -6.93 -22.27
C CYS A 263 8.11 -7.64 -21.07
N TRP A 264 8.26 -8.97 -21.03
CA TRP A 264 7.94 -9.76 -19.84
C TRP A 264 8.96 -9.44 -18.76
N THR A 265 8.51 -9.31 -17.52
CA THR A 265 9.38 -9.05 -16.38
C THR A 265 9.34 -10.24 -15.45
N PHE A 266 10.52 -10.68 -15.05
CA PHE A 266 10.72 -11.82 -14.17
C PHE A 266 11.47 -11.34 -12.93
N VAL A 267 11.19 -12.00 -11.83
CA VAL A 267 11.75 -11.67 -10.53
C VAL A 267 12.28 -12.93 -9.85
N THR A 268 13.29 -12.76 -9.02
CA THR A 268 13.71 -13.77 -8.05
C THR A 268 13.98 -13.12 -6.70
N ARG A 269 13.61 -13.80 -5.63
CA ARG A 269 13.74 -13.31 -4.25
C ARG A 269 14.95 -13.92 -3.56
N VAL A 270 15.73 -13.07 -2.90
CA VAL A 270 16.65 -13.45 -1.82
C VAL A 270 15.85 -13.44 -0.52
N THR A 271 15.78 -14.57 0.17
CA THR A 271 15.22 -14.66 1.53
C THR A 271 16.24 -14.18 2.57
N PRO A 272 15.80 -13.84 3.80
CA PRO A 272 16.71 -13.44 4.87
C PRO A 272 17.87 -14.43 5.03
N LEU A 273 19.08 -13.91 5.14
CA LEU A 273 20.28 -14.70 5.38
C LEU A 273 20.18 -15.36 6.75
N VAL A 274 20.28 -16.68 6.79
CA VAL A 274 20.51 -17.44 8.02
C VAL A 274 21.98 -17.26 8.40
N PHE A 275 22.23 -16.57 9.52
CA PHE A 275 23.57 -16.29 10.04
C PHE A 275 23.64 -16.73 11.50
N ASP A 276 24.60 -17.59 11.82
CA ASP A 276 24.76 -18.20 13.14
C ASP A 276 23.44 -18.86 13.65
N GLY A 277 22.68 -19.50 12.74
CA GLY A 277 21.46 -20.26 13.03
C GLY A 277 20.18 -19.44 13.13
N MET A 278 20.22 -18.12 12.88
CA MET A 278 19.05 -17.24 12.91
C MET A 278 18.89 -16.46 11.61
N GLU A 279 17.65 -16.25 11.18
CA GLU A 279 17.35 -15.31 10.09
C GLU A 279 17.65 -13.87 10.55
N VAL A 280 18.52 -13.19 9.82
CA VAL A 280 18.90 -11.81 10.10
C VAL A 280 18.02 -10.89 9.27
N THR A 281 17.09 -10.22 9.94
CA THR A 281 16.11 -9.29 9.38
C THR A 281 16.33 -7.84 9.83
N GLU A 282 17.17 -7.65 10.86
CA GLU A 282 17.55 -6.35 11.42
C GLU A 282 19.04 -6.30 11.80
N PRO A 283 19.68 -5.12 11.74
CA PRO A 283 21.12 -4.98 12.06
C PRO A 283 21.50 -5.44 13.47
N SER A 284 20.59 -5.26 14.45
CA SER A 284 20.80 -5.63 15.86
C SER A 284 21.01 -7.13 16.08
N GLN A 285 20.59 -7.98 15.13
CA GLN A 285 20.73 -9.43 15.21
C GLN A 285 22.14 -9.90 14.80
N ILE A 286 22.98 -9.03 14.24
CA ILE A 286 24.36 -9.36 13.90
C ILE A 286 25.23 -9.23 15.16
N PRO A 287 25.92 -10.29 15.61
CA PRO A 287 26.75 -10.19 16.80
C PRO A 287 27.88 -9.16 16.65
N GLN A 288 28.27 -8.53 17.76
CA GLN A 288 29.31 -7.52 17.76
C GLN A 288 30.61 -8.06 17.12
N GLY A 289 31.21 -7.27 16.22
CA GLY A 289 32.43 -7.65 15.50
C GLY A 289 32.22 -8.63 14.33
N ARG A 290 31.01 -9.14 14.10
CA ARG A 290 30.71 -10.11 13.02
C ARG A 290 30.20 -9.47 11.71
N GLN A 291 30.06 -8.14 11.65
CA GLN A 291 29.54 -7.42 10.47
C GLN A 291 30.23 -7.85 9.16
N LYS A 292 31.57 -7.86 9.11
CA LYS A 292 32.31 -8.26 7.90
C LYS A 292 32.02 -9.70 7.47
N ALA A 293 31.77 -10.60 8.41
CA ALA A 293 31.43 -11.99 8.12
C ALA A 293 29.99 -12.10 7.56
N PHE A 294 29.05 -11.36 8.15
CA PHE A 294 27.69 -11.22 7.63
C PHE A 294 27.72 -10.66 6.20
N ASP A 295 28.45 -9.58 5.95
CA ASP A 295 28.57 -8.94 4.64
C ASP A 295 29.08 -9.89 3.56
N LYS A 296 30.12 -10.67 3.92
CA LYS A 296 30.68 -11.67 3.02
C LYS A 296 29.67 -12.79 2.72
N ALA A 297 28.90 -13.22 3.72
CA ALA A 297 27.87 -14.25 3.56
C ALA A 297 26.69 -13.73 2.71
N LEU A 298 26.23 -12.51 2.96
CA LEU A 298 25.17 -11.86 2.18
C LEU A 298 25.61 -11.68 0.71
N LEU A 299 26.81 -11.17 0.47
CA LEU A 299 27.35 -11.05 -0.89
C LEU A 299 27.52 -12.43 -1.56
N LYS A 300 27.85 -13.49 -0.81
CA LYS A 300 27.89 -14.85 -1.34
C LYS A 300 26.51 -15.32 -1.77
N GLN A 301 25.46 -15.08 -0.98
CA GLN A 301 24.08 -15.41 -1.32
C GLN A 301 23.61 -14.63 -2.56
N ILE A 302 23.88 -13.32 -2.61
CA ILE A 302 23.58 -12.46 -3.78
C ILE A 302 24.33 -12.96 -5.02
N ASN A 303 25.61 -13.31 -4.91
CA ASN A 303 26.40 -13.87 -6.01
C ASN A 303 25.87 -15.22 -6.50
N GLY A 304 25.04 -15.91 -5.71
CA GLY A 304 24.37 -17.15 -6.06
C GLY A 304 23.07 -16.98 -6.85
N LEU A 305 22.54 -15.77 -7.00
CA LEU A 305 21.27 -15.54 -7.70
C LEU A 305 21.33 -15.92 -9.18
N ARG A 306 20.37 -16.73 -9.63
CA ARG A 306 20.27 -17.22 -11.00
C ARG A 306 18.84 -17.08 -11.55
N SER A 307 18.72 -16.92 -12.87
CA SER A 307 17.50 -17.21 -13.64
C SER A 307 17.23 -18.72 -13.70
N GLN A 308 16.09 -19.13 -14.27
CA GLN A 308 15.70 -20.55 -14.35
C GLN A 308 16.71 -21.38 -15.16
N ASP A 309 17.28 -20.83 -16.23
CA ASP A 309 18.36 -21.42 -17.04
C ASP A 309 19.77 -21.26 -16.44
N GLY A 310 19.89 -20.79 -15.20
CA GLY A 310 21.17 -20.73 -14.49
C GLY A 310 22.07 -19.56 -14.86
N LYS A 311 21.58 -18.50 -15.52
CA LYS A 311 22.37 -17.28 -15.75
C LYS A 311 22.42 -16.39 -14.52
N PRO A 312 23.54 -15.69 -14.26
CA PRO A 312 23.67 -14.81 -13.11
C PRO A 312 22.79 -13.57 -13.23
N VAL A 313 21.88 -13.36 -12.28
CA VAL A 313 20.99 -12.18 -12.22
C VAL A 313 21.27 -11.26 -11.02
N LYS A 314 22.39 -11.48 -10.33
CA LYS A 314 22.79 -10.71 -9.13
C LYS A 314 22.88 -9.20 -9.38
N ASP A 315 23.26 -8.79 -10.59
CA ASP A 315 23.42 -7.39 -10.93
C ASP A 315 22.07 -6.73 -11.26
N CYS A 316 20.97 -7.50 -11.28
CA CYS A 316 19.60 -7.02 -11.46
C CYS A 316 18.86 -6.72 -10.15
N LEU A 317 19.58 -6.64 -9.02
CA LEU A 317 19.00 -6.26 -7.73
C LEU A 317 18.29 -4.90 -7.81
N LEU A 318 17.02 -4.88 -7.43
CA LEU A 318 16.25 -3.66 -7.26
C LEU A 318 16.81 -2.82 -6.10
N GLY A 319 16.76 -1.50 -6.25
CA GLY A 319 17.37 -0.53 -5.34
C GLY A 319 18.83 -0.17 -5.67
N LEU A 320 19.47 -0.88 -6.60
CA LEU A 320 20.68 -0.40 -7.27
C LEU A 320 20.31 0.56 -8.40
N SER A 321 21.19 1.52 -8.68
CA SER A 321 21.04 2.43 -9.82
C SER A 321 21.42 1.76 -11.15
N ALA A 322 21.03 2.41 -12.25
CA ALA A 322 21.40 1.98 -13.59
C ALA A 322 22.94 1.85 -13.74
N GLY A 323 23.40 0.77 -14.38
CA GLY A 323 24.80 0.42 -14.59
C GLY A 323 25.56 -0.08 -13.36
N GLN A 324 25.00 0.04 -12.15
CA GLN A 324 25.65 -0.47 -10.95
C GLN A 324 25.59 -1.99 -10.88
N LYS A 325 26.68 -2.59 -10.38
CA LYS A 325 26.81 -4.03 -10.12
C LYS A 325 26.67 -4.33 -8.64
N ALA A 326 26.13 -5.48 -8.30
CA ALA A 326 26.07 -5.95 -6.92
C ALA A 326 27.47 -6.37 -6.44
N GLY A 327 27.91 -5.79 -5.32
CA GLY A 327 29.21 -6.07 -4.73
C GLY A 327 29.54 -5.15 -3.55
N ALA A 328 30.80 -5.22 -3.07
CA ALA A 328 31.24 -4.48 -1.88
C ALA A 328 31.03 -2.96 -1.97
N ARG A 329 31.16 -2.37 -3.17
CA ARG A 329 30.97 -0.92 -3.38
C ARG A 329 29.51 -0.48 -3.27
N THR A 330 28.57 -1.36 -3.59
CA THR A 330 27.13 -1.10 -3.55
C THR A 330 26.46 -1.66 -2.30
N LEU A 331 27.22 -2.32 -1.43
CA LEU A 331 26.72 -2.94 -0.20
C LEU A 331 25.92 -1.99 0.71
N PRO A 332 26.28 -0.70 0.87
CA PRO A 332 25.44 0.23 1.64
C PRO A 332 24.03 0.42 1.07
N GLN A 333 23.86 0.45 -0.25
CA GLN A 333 22.54 0.52 -0.88
C GLN A 333 21.79 -0.80 -0.72
N ILE A 334 22.51 -1.92 -0.88
CA ILE A 334 21.94 -3.26 -0.67
C ILE A 334 21.41 -3.38 0.77
N TRP A 335 22.16 -2.92 1.78
CA TRP A 335 21.68 -2.91 3.17
C TRP A 335 20.42 -2.08 3.37
N GLN A 336 20.33 -0.88 2.77
CA GLN A 336 19.13 -0.05 2.90
C GLN A 336 17.89 -0.83 2.48
N GLN A 337 17.97 -1.55 1.35
CA GLN A 337 16.87 -2.38 0.88
C GLN A 337 16.66 -3.63 1.74
N TYR A 338 17.74 -4.34 2.07
CA TYR A 338 17.71 -5.54 2.88
C TYR A 338 17.00 -5.28 4.21
N TRP A 339 17.35 -4.20 4.91
CA TRP A 339 16.72 -3.86 6.20
C TRP A 339 15.30 -3.31 6.05
N ALA A 340 15.03 -2.52 5.02
CA ALA A 340 13.67 -2.03 4.74
C ALA A 340 12.71 -3.20 4.47
N ASN A 341 13.21 -4.26 3.85
CA ASN A 341 12.44 -5.44 3.44
C ASN A 341 12.61 -6.64 4.39
N LYS A 342 13.04 -6.40 5.64
CA LYS A 342 13.16 -7.44 6.68
C LYS A 342 13.99 -8.65 6.23
N GLY A 343 15.10 -8.38 5.56
CA GLY A 343 16.03 -9.37 5.04
C GLY A 343 15.76 -9.86 3.62
N ASN A 344 14.68 -9.41 2.98
CA ASN A 344 14.39 -9.79 1.59
C ASN A 344 15.08 -8.83 0.60
N LEU A 345 15.55 -9.38 -0.52
CA LEU A 345 15.95 -8.60 -1.69
C LEU A 345 15.28 -9.18 -2.93
N VAL A 346 15.07 -8.35 -3.94
CA VAL A 346 14.48 -8.78 -5.21
C VAL A 346 15.44 -8.43 -6.34
N ALA A 347 15.73 -9.39 -7.21
CA ALA A 347 16.34 -9.14 -8.51
C ALA A 347 15.27 -9.23 -9.59
N SER A 348 15.29 -8.29 -10.54
CA SER A 348 14.26 -8.13 -11.58
C SER A 348 14.89 -7.90 -12.94
N TRP A 349 14.50 -8.70 -13.93
CA TRP A 349 14.94 -8.56 -15.32
C TRP A 349 13.77 -8.63 -16.29
N ALA A 350 13.94 -8.02 -17.45
CA ALA A 350 12.98 -8.05 -18.54
C ALA A 350 13.51 -8.94 -19.66
N SER A 351 12.62 -9.74 -20.26
CA SER A 351 12.93 -10.62 -21.39
C SER A 351 11.90 -10.47 -22.52
N PRO A 352 12.33 -10.64 -23.79
CA PRO A 352 11.45 -10.49 -24.96
C PRO A 352 10.35 -11.55 -25.03
N GLU A 353 10.67 -12.79 -24.70
CA GLU A 353 9.74 -13.92 -24.72
C GLU A 353 9.27 -14.27 -23.30
N PHE A 354 8.11 -14.93 -23.22
CA PHE A 354 7.51 -15.33 -21.94
C PHE A 354 8.09 -16.65 -21.45
N ASN A 355 9.32 -16.62 -20.95
CA ASN A 355 9.93 -17.70 -20.19
C ASN A 355 10.95 -17.10 -19.22
N GLU A 356 11.25 -17.80 -18.13
CA GLU A 356 12.15 -17.30 -17.09
C GLU A 356 13.64 -17.45 -17.45
N ASP A 357 13.94 -17.86 -18.69
CA ASP A 357 15.31 -18.02 -19.18
C ASP A 357 15.90 -16.67 -19.59
N TRP A 358 17.20 -16.52 -19.39
CA TRP A 358 17.90 -15.33 -19.84
C TRP A 358 18.18 -15.40 -21.34
N GLN A 359 17.33 -14.73 -22.12
CA GLN A 359 17.45 -14.65 -23.58
C GLN A 359 18.37 -13.52 -24.04
N LYS A 360 18.81 -13.60 -25.30
CA LYS A 360 19.46 -12.48 -25.99
C LYS A 360 18.52 -11.29 -26.03
N GLY A 361 18.97 -10.14 -25.51
CA GLY A 361 18.13 -8.94 -25.38
C GLY A 361 17.42 -8.81 -24.03
N SER A 362 17.59 -9.78 -23.12
CA SER A 362 17.21 -9.59 -21.71
C SER A 362 18.05 -8.50 -21.06
N ILE A 363 17.44 -7.75 -20.14
CA ILE A 363 18.05 -6.61 -19.48
C ILE A 363 17.53 -6.49 -18.06
N CYS A 364 18.37 -6.11 -17.09
CA CYS A 364 17.88 -5.81 -15.75
C CYS A 364 16.89 -4.64 -15.82
N THR A 365 15.77 -4.72 -15.10
CA THR A 365 14.71 -3.69 -15.21
C THR A 365 15.18 -2.30 -14.80
N LYS A 366 16.11 -2.22 -13.83
CA LYS A 366 16.77 -0.97 -13.42
C LYS A 366 17.62 -0.30 -14.51
N ASP A 367 18.08 -1.08 -15.49
CA ASP A 367 18.96 -0.62 -16.58
C ASP A 367 18.17 -0.33 -17.87
N MET A 368 16.87 -0.63 -17.87
CA MET A 368 16.00 -0.47 -19.04
C MET A 368 15.56 0.99 -19.23
N THR A 369 15.66 1.47 -20.47
CA THR A 369 15.32 2.84 -20.89
C THR A 369 14.34 2.84 -22.06
N THR A 370 13.90 4.01 -22.51
CA THR A 370 13.04 4.15 -23.70
C THR A 370 13.77 3.78 -25.00
N SER A 371 15.11 3.90 -25.02
CA SER A 371 15.95 3.57 -26.17
C SER A 371 16.45 2.12 -26.17
N SER A 372 16.29 1.39 -25.06
CA SER A 372 16.68 -0.01 -24.96
C SER A 372 15.89 -0.87 -25.98
N LYS A 373 16.55 -1.86 -26.59
CA LYS A 373 15.93 -2.79 -27.55
C LYS A 373 16.39 -4.22 -27.26
N PRO A 374 15.53 -5.23 -27.45
CA PRO A 374 14.09 -5.14 -27.78
C PRO A 374 13.21 -4.73 -26.60
N CYS A 375 13.69 -4.94 -25.36
CA CYS A 375 13.01 -4.52 -24.15
C CYS A 375 13.25 -3.05 -23.86
N ALA A 376 12.15 -2.30 -23.78
CA ALA A 376 12.12 -0.87 -23.61
C ALA A 376 11.09 -0.47 -22.55
N ILE A 377 11.36 0.69 -21.95
CA ILE A 377 10.34 1.45 -21.26
C ILE A 377 9.46 2.14 -22.30
N VAL A 378 8.15 2.07 -22.09
CA VAL A 378 7.15 2.88 -22.77
C VAL A 378 6.60 3.88 -21.77
N GLU A 379 6.67 5.16 -22.12
CA GLU A 379 6.25 6.27 -21.27
C GLU A 379 5.38 7.23 -22.07
N THR A 380 4.31 7.74 -21.46
CA THR A 380 3.55 8.87 -21.99
C THR A 380 3.44 9.97 -20.93
N LYS A 381 3.47 11.22 -21.40
CA LYS A 381 3.40 12.43 -20.55
C LYS A 381 2.27 13.33 -21.02
N ALA A 382 1.67 14.07 -20.10
CA ALA A 382 0.77 15.16 -20.43
C ALA A 382 1.50 16.20 -21.30
N PRO A 383 0.81 16.84 -22.26
CA PRO A 383 1.38 17.95 -23.02
C PRO A 383 1.79 19.08 -22.08
N THR A 384 3.02 19.58 -22.19
CA THR A 384 3.46 20.80 -21.49
C THR A 384 2.89 22.01 -22.23
N GLY A 385 1.93 22.71 -21.63
CA GLY A 385 1.26 23.83 -22.30
C GLY A 385 2.09 25.12 -22.32
N THR A 386 2.42 25.60 -23.53
CA THR A 386 2.29 27.01 -23.95
C THR A 386 2.16 27.09 -25.48
N SER A 387 0.98 27.38 -26.00
CA SER A 387 0.72 28.67 -26.67
C SER A 387 -0.77 28.81 -26.98
N SER A 388 -1.27 30.01 -26.70
CA SER A 388 -2.53 30.54 -27.20
C SER A 388 -2.32 31.09 -28.61
N GLN A 389 -2.98 30.52 -29.61
CA GLN A 389 -3.67 31.19 -30.72
C GLN A 389 -3.95 30.15 -31.81
N GLY A 390 -5.18 30.19 -32.33
CA GLY A 390 -5.69 29.19 -33.25
C GLY A 390 -4.88 29.13 -34.54
N ASP A 391 -4.57 27.91 -34.97
CA ASP A 391 -4.98 27.44 -36.29
C ASP A 391 -4.87 25.90 -36.35
N ARG A 392 -5.54 25.36 -37.36
CA ARG A 392 -5.93 23.97 -37.59
C ARG A 392 -4.86 22.87 -37.39
N GLN A 393 -5.36 21.70 -36.96
CA GLN A 393 -4.79 20.35 -37.21
C GLN A 393 -3.31 20.14 -36.81
N GLY A 394 -3.07 19.90 -35.51
CA GLY A 394 -1.78 19.47 -34.98
C GLY A 394 -1.68 17.95 -34.85
N ALA A 395 -0.86 17.34 -35.70
CA ALA A 395 -0.60 15.91 -35.80
C ALA A 395 0.02 15.30 -34.53
N LEU A 396 -0.32 14.03 -34.27
CA LEU A 396 0.36 13.18 -33.30
C LEU A 396 1.84 13.02 -33.68
N ILE A 397 2.76 13.26 -32.73
CA ILE A 397 4.13 12.74 -32.84
C ILE A 397 4.08 11.27 -32.46
N ILE A 398 3.93 10.41 -33.48
CA ILE A 398 4.21 8.98 -33.39
C ILE A 398 5.54 8.77 -34.11
N GLU A 399 6.63 8.55 -33.38
CA GLU A 399 7.84 8.00 -33.99
C GLU A 399 7.64 6.48 -34.18
N GLN A 400 7.11 6.10 -35.34
CA GLN A 400 7.14 4.72 -35.83
C GLN A 400 8.37 4.51 -36.71
N PRO A 401 9.17 3.46 -36.51
CA PRO A 401 10.05 2.96 -37.54
C PRO A 401 9.26 2.07 -38.51
N GLY A 402 9.12 2.56 -39.76
CA GLY A 402 9.12 1.77 -40.99
C GLY A 402 8.10 0.64 -41.13
N THR A 403 7.02 0.94 -41.86
CA THR A 403 6.10 -0.02 -42.48
C THR A 403 6.82 -0.98 -43.44
N TRP A 404 6.53 -2.27 -43.33
CA TRP A 404 6.53 -3.20 -44.45
C TRP A 404 5.10 -3.73 -44.62
N PHE A 405 4.40 -3.27 -45.65
CA PHE A 405 3.31 -4.02 -46.28
C PHE A 405 3.95 -5.24 -46.99
N THR A 406 3.35 -6.43 -47.01
CA THR A 406 2.14 -6.74 -47.81
C THR A 406 1.26 -7.85 -47.22
N SER A 407 -0.06 -7.63 -47.39
CA SER A 407 -1.20 -8.56 -47.61
C SER A 407 -0.91 -10.07 -47.62
N VAL A 408 -1.78 -10.95 -47.12
CA VAL A 408 -3.13 -11.24 -47.67
C VAL A 408 -4.13 -11.64 -46.56
N ALA A 409 -5.40 -11.31 -46.81
CA ALA A 409 -6.63 -11.85 -46.20
C ALA A 409 -6.64 -13.40 -46.15
N ASP A 410 -7.53 -14.13 -45.49
CA ASP A 410 -8.93 -13.91 -45.19
C ASP A 410 -9.40 -14.96 -44.17
N GLU A 411 -10.56 -14.69 -43.56
CA GLU A 411 -11.56 -15.65 -43.04
C GLU A 411 -11.24 -16.64 -41.89
N THR A 412 -12.07 -16.49 -40.85
CA THR A 412 -12.41 -17.37 -39.71
C THR A 412 -13.25 -18.60 -40.15
N PRO A 413 -13.84 -19.40 -39.22
CA PRO A 413 -13.33 -20.40 -38.27
C PRO A 413 -13.98 -21.80 -38.54
N GLU A 414 -13.85 -22.76 -37.60
CA GLU A 414 -14.53 -24.08 -37.44
C GLU A 414 -13.54 -25.26 -37.44
N SER A 415 -13.31 -25.88 -36.27
CA SER A 415 -14.00 -27.09 -35.75
C SER A 415 -13.80 -28.32 -36.62
N GLU A 416 -13.11 -29.33 -36.06
CA GLU A 416 -13.49 -30.76 -36.04
C GLU A 416 -12.26 -31.62 -35.63
N GLU A 417 -12.34 -32.24 -34.44
CA GLU A 417 -11.97 -33.66 -34.30
C GLU A 417 -12.90 -34.50 -35.22
N PRO A 418 -12.57 -35.73 -35.69
CA PRO A 418 -11.83 -36.76 -34.94
C PRO A 418 -10.95 -37.74 -35.76
N ALA A 419 -10.15 -38.56 -35.06
CA ALA A 419 -10.10 -40.03 -35.16
C ALA A 419 -9.09 -40.61 -34.13
#